data_AF-A0A659PQ15-F1
#
_entry.id   AF-A0A659PQ15-F1
#
_cell.length_a   1.000
_cell.length_b   1.000
_cell.length_c   1.000
_cell.angle_alpha   90.00
_cell.angle_beta   90.00
_cell.angle_gamma   90.00
#
_symmetry.space_group_name_H-M   'P 1'
#
loop_
_entity.id
_entity.type
_entity.pdbx_description
1 polymer ?
#
loop_
_entity_poly.entity_id
_entity_poly.type
_entity_poly.pdbx_seq_one_letter_code
_entity_poly.pdbx_strand_id
1 'polypeptide(L)'
;MFGSVFVLAIGLLMAGVIRFWREISPGVPRSAEIAEASHNALTLKYLDGGHGKGCNEADDAFTLLRRRFHHFTFYGFMLCFAATVVATGYHYVAGWEAPYPFFSLPVMLGTLGGIGLLIGPAGLLWLNLRRSPLHGDARQKPMDRSFILLLFLTSLTGLALLAGRDTSGMGILLALHLGVVMALFLTLPYGKFAHGFFRCAALLKWAIEKRRGKHAGDTGN
;
A
#
# COMPACT_ATOMS: atom_id res chain seq x y z
N MET A 1 -6.70 18.58 13.81
CA MET A 1 -7.17 17.17 13.95
C MET A 1 -6.58 16.27 12.87
N PHE A 2 -6.98 16.40 11.60
CA PHE A 2 -6.52 15.49 10.53
C PHE A 2 -4.99 15.46 10.33
N GLY A 3 -4.35 16.62 10.21
CA GLY A 3 -2.89 16.69 10.04
C GLY A 3 -2.11 16.06 11.20
N SER A 4 -2.61 16.17 12.44
CA SER A 4 -1.99 15.58 13.63
C SER A 4 -2.00 14.05 13.57
N VAL A 5 -3.13 13.44 13.17
CA VAL A 5 -3.26 11.98 13.00
C VAL A 5 -2.35 11.48 11.89
N PHE A 6 -2.28 12.21 10.78
CA PHE A 6 -1.40 11.88 9.65
C PHE A 6 0.08 11.87 10.05
N VAL A 7 0.55 12.93 10.72
CA VAL A 7 1.94 13.02 11.20
C VAL A 7 2.24 11.90 12.21
N LEU A 8 1.31 11.60 13.11
CA LEU A 8 1.48 10.52 14.09
C LEU A 8 1.55 9.15 13.40
N ALA A 9 0.65 8.87 12.46
CA ALA A 9 0.63 7.61 11.72
C ALA A 9 1.91 7.38 10.92
N ILE A 10 2.39 8.41 10.21
CA ILE A 10 3.67 8.36 9.50
C ILE A 10 4.83 8.20 10.48
N GLY A 11 4.82 8.94 11.59
CA GLY A 11 5.85 8.85 12.62
C GLY A 11 5.97 7.45 13.21
N LEU A 12 4.85 6.80 13.54
CA LEU A 12 4.82 5.42 14.05
C LEU A 12 5.31 4.42 13.00
N LEU A 13 4.88 4.57 11.74
CA LEU A 13 5.33 3.68 10.65
C LEU A 13 6.84 3.83 10.41
N MET A 14 7.33 5.06 10.33
CA MET A 14 8.76 5.36 10.16
C MET A 14 9.57 4.85 11.34
N ALA A 15 9.12 5.07 12.57
CA ALA A 15 9.78 4.54 13.77
C ALA A 15 9.85 3.00 13.75
N GLY A 16 8.76 2.33 13.35
CA GLY A 16 8.74 0.87 13.19
C GLY A 16 9.74 0.38 12.15
N VAL A 17 9.77 1.02 10.97
CA VAL A 17 10.72 0.68 9.89
C VAL A 17 12.16 0.94 10.31
N ILE A 18 12.45 2.08 10.96
CA ILE A 18 13.78 2.42 11.45
C ILE A 18 14.23 1.42 12.52
N ARG A 19 13.33 1.04 13.45
CA ARG A 19 13.65 0.07 14.49
C ARG A 19 13.96 -1.30 13.91
N PHE A 20 13.10 -1.78 13.01
CA PHE A 20 13.31 -3.03 12.28
C PHE A 20 14.61 -3.01 11.46
N TRP A 21 14.90 -1.90 10.78
CA TRP A 21 16.16 -1.73 10.06
C TRP A 21 17.36 -1.78 11.01
N ARG A 22 17.32 -1.05 12.14
CA ARG A 22 18.40 -1.08 13.14
C ARG A 22 18.64 -2.49 13.71
N GLU A 23 17.59 -3.26 13.91
CA GLU A 23 17.68 -4.65 14.40
C GLU A 23 18.30 -5.60 13.36
N ILE A 24 18.10 -5.34 12.06
CA ILE A 24 18.45 -6.27 10.96
C ILE A 24 19.64 -5.79 10.13
N SER A 25 20.06 -4.52 10.28
CA SER A 25 21.02 -3.86 9.38
C SER A 25 22.39 -4.56 9.42
N PRO A 26 22.83 -5.13 8.28
CA PRO A 26 24.16 -5.70 8.18
C PRO A 26 25.21 -4.61 7.89
N GLY A 27 24.84 -3.34 7.73
CA GLY A 27 25.74 -2.23 7.42
C GLY A 27 25.08 -1.12 6.57
N VAL A 28 25.88 -0.13 6.16
CA VAL A 28 25.39 1.02 5.36
C VAL A 28 25.06 0.59 3.93
N PRO A 29 23.83 0.86 3.43
CA PRO A 29 23.43 0.50 2.07
C PRO A 29 24.11 1.41 1.02
N ARG A 30 24.51 0.83 -0.12
CA ARG A 30 25.01 1.59 -1.28
C ARG A 30 23.88 1.92 -2.26
N SER A 31 24.09 2.94 -3.11
CA SER A 31 23.11 3.39 -4.12
C SER A 31 22.63 2.27 -5.05
N ALA A 32 23.52 1.37 -5.48
CA ALA A 32 23.18 0.23 -6.33
C ALA A 32 22.24 -0.78 -5.64
N GLU A 33 22.39 -1.02 -4.32
CA GLU A 33 21.51 -1.91 -3.56
C GLU A 33 20.16 -1.28 -3.27
N ILE A 34 20.15 0.04 -3.04
CA ILE A 34 18.91 0.79 -2.92
C ILE A 34 18.14 0.69 -4.24
N ALA A 35 18.82 0.80 -5.39
CA ALA A 35 18.20 0.65 -6.70
C ALA A 35 17.67 -0.78 -6.94
N GLU A 36 18.45 -1.82 -6.64
CA GLU A 36 18.01 -3.22 -6.79
C GLU A 36 16.85 -3.57 -5.85
N ALA A 37 16.92 -3.17 -4.58
CA ALA A 37 15.86 -3.38 -3.60
C ALA A 37 14.59 -2.61 -3.97
N SER A 38 14.73 -1.36 -4.42
CA SER A 38 13.61 -0.54 -4.89
C SER A 38 12.97 -1.14 -6.14
N HIS A 39 13.77 -1.60 -7.09
CA HIS A 39 13.27 -2.28 -8.29
C HIS A 39 12.52 -3.57 -7.92
N ASN A 40 13.06 -4.39 -7.01
CA ASN A 40 12.39 -5.62 -6.56
C ASN A 40 11.11 -5.34 -5.77
N ALA A 41 11.09 -4.27 -4.96
CA ALA A 41 9.91 -3.81 -4.23
C ALA A 41 8.81 -3.29 -5.17
N LEU A 42 9.17 -2.43 -6.13
CA LEU A 42 8.25 -1.84 -7.12
C LEU A 42 7.68 -2.88 -8.09
N THR A 43 8.48 -3.88 -8.45
CA THR A 43 8.03 -5.00 -9.30
C THR A 43 7.27 -6.08 -8.53
N LEU A 44 7.14 -5.94 -7.20
CA LEU A 44 6.60 -6.96 -6.28
C LEU A 44 7.22 -8.35 -6.56
N LYS A 45 8.49 -8.38 -6.95
CA LYS A 45 9.21 -9.62 -7.24
C LYS A 45 9.25 -10.44 -5.95
N TYR A 46 9.03 -11.74 -6.05
CA TYR A 46 8.87 -12.71 -4.94
C TYR A 46 7.52 -12.76 -4.22
N LEU A 47 6.49 -11.98 -4.60
CA LEU A 47 5.16 -12.11 -3.94
C LEU A 47 4.54 -13.52 -4.11
N ASP A 48 4.97 -14.23 -5.17
CA ASP A 48 4.50 -15.54 -5.60
C ASP A 48 5.32 -16.73 -5.04
N GLY A 49 6.03 -16.57 -3.91
CA GLY A 49 6.88 -17.64 -3.35
C GLY A 49 8.26 -17.80 -4.02
N GLY A 50 8.62 -16.91 -4.94
CA GLY A 50 9.96 -16.85 -5.56
C GLY A 50 10.19 -17.76 -6.75
N HIS A 51 9.27 -18.68 -7.04
CA HIS A 51 9.29 -19.56 -8.23
C HIS A 51 8.51 -18.97 -9.43
N GLY A 52 7.90 -17.79 -9.30
CA GLY A 52 7.28 -17.04 -10.40
C GLY A 52 5.98 -17.63 -10.97
N LYS A 53 5.50 -18.75 -10.41
CA LYS A 53 4.28 -19.44 -10.87
C LYS A 53 2.98 -18.91 -10.24
N GLY A 54 3.06 -18.14 -9.15
CA GLY A 54 1.90 -17.67 -8.40
C GLY A 54 1.65 -18.46 -7.13
N CYS A 55 0.49 -18.23 -6.48
CA CYS A 55 0.04 -19.01 -5.33
C CYS A 55 -1.27 -19.74 -5.67
N ASN A 56 -1.50 -20.87 -4.98
CA ASN A 56 -2.78 -21.58 -5.03
C ASN A 56 -3.82 -20.80 -4.21
N GLU A 57 -4.95 -20.50 -4.84
CA GLU A 57 -6.01 -19.65 -4.25
C GLU A 57 -7.22 -20.46 -3.82
N ALA A 58 -8.03 -20.92 -4.77
CA ALA A 58 -9.21 -21.75 -4.53
C ALA A 58 -8.96 -23.23 -4.84
N ASP A 59 -8.15 -23.49 -5.87
CA ASP A 59 -7.74 -24.83 -6.32
C ASP A 59 -6.21 -24.97 -6.24
N ASP A 60 -5.72 -26.19 -6.40
CA ASP A 60 -4.28 -26.50 -6.42
C ASP A 60 -3.51 -25.95 -7.64
N ALA A 61 -4.21 -25.22 -8.52
CA ALA A 61 -3.60 -24.52 -9.65
C ALA A 61 -2.96 -23.20 -9.21
N PHE A 62 -1.69 -23.02 -9.56
CA PHE A 62 -0.98 -21.78 -9.33
C PHE A 62 -1.59 -20.63 -10.14
N THR A 63 -1.92 -19.53 -9.49
CA THR A 63 -2.45 -18.34 -10.18
C THR A 63 -1.66 -17.08 -9.84
N LEU A 64 -1.48 -16.22 -10.85
CA LEU A 64 -0.88 -14.88 -10.70
C LEU A 64 -1.92 -13.81 -10.33
N LEU A 65 -3.17 -14.23 -10.06
CA LEU A 65 -4.29 -13.32 -9.84
C LEU A 65 -4.06 -12.45 -8.60
N ARG A 66 -3.55 -13.05 -7.51
CA ARG A 66 -3.19 -12.33 -6.28
C ARG A 66 -2.15 -11.24 -6.54
N ARG A 67 -1.14 -11.51 -7.36
CA ARG A 67 -0.10 -10.54 -7.72
C ARG A 67 -0.65 -9.41 -8.57
N ARG A 68 -1.50 -9.70 -9.56
CA ARG A 68 -2.17 -8.66 -10.38
C ARG A 68 -3.03 -7.74 -9.52
N PHE A 69 -3.86 -8.28 -8.64
CA PHE A 69 -4.68 -7.46 -7.74
C PHE A 69 -3.84 -6.69 -6.71
N HIS A 70 -2.71 -7.24 -6.25
CA HIS A 70 -1.75 -6.47 -5.46
C HIS A 70 -1.13 -5.33 -6.25
N HIS A 71 -0.78 -5.50 -7.53
CA HIS A 71 -0.30 -4.40 -8.36
C HIS A 71 -1.36 -3.30 -8.52
N PHE A 72 -2.62 -3.66 -8.79
CA PHE A 72 -3.70 -2.68 -8.83
C PHE A 72 -3.88 -1.95 -7.50
N THR A 73 -3.80 -2.66 -6.38
CA THR A 73 -3.91 -2.06 -5.04
C THR A 73 -2.72 -1.14 -4.74
N PHE A 74 -1.50 -1.60 -5.03
CA PHE A 74 -0.26 -0.87 -4.75
C PHE A 74 -0.15 0.39 -5.62
N TYR A 75 -0.24 0.25 -6.94
CA TYR A 75 -0.18 1.39 -7.85
C TYR A 75 -1.40 2.30 -7.70
N GLY A 76 -2.58 1.75 -7.42
CA GLY A 76 -3.77 2.53 -7.10
C GLY A 76 -3.56 3.42 -5.88
N PHE A 77 -3.05 2.85 -4.79
CA PHE A 77 -2.70 3.61 -3.58
C PHE A 77 -1.61 4.65 -3.84
N MET A 78 -0.53 4.30 -4.57
CA MET A 78 0.54 5.24 -4.91
C MET A 78 0.04 6.43 -5.74
N LEU A 79 -0.86 6.19 -6.70
CA LEU A 79 -1.48 7.25 -7.50
C LEU A 79 -2.40 8.16 -6.66
N CYS A 80 -3.24 7.57 -5.79
CA CYS A 80 -4.06 8.35 -4.84
C CYS A 80 -3.22 9.17 -3.86
N PHE A 81 -2.12 8.60 -3.36
CA PHE A 81 -1.19 9.29 -2.50
C PHE A 81 -0.50 10.44 -3.24
N ALA A 82 -0.02 10.21 -4.47
CA ALA A 82 0.56 11.25 -5.33
C ALA A 82 -0.45 12.37 -5.61
N ALA A 83 -1.71 12.04 -5.88
CA ALA A 83 -2.79 13.02 -6.04
C ALA A 83 -2.92 13.91 -4.81
N THR A 84 -2.87 13.33 -3.61
CA THR A 84 -2.97 14.06 -2.33
C THR A 84 -1.77 14.97 -2.10
N VAL A 85 -0.56 14.49 -2.40
CA VAL A 85 0.69 15.28 -2.28
C VAL A 85 0.67 16.46 -3.26
N VAL A 86 0.30 16.23 -4.52
CA VAL A 86 0.20 17.31 -5.53
C VAL A 86 -0.89 18.31 -5.15
N ALA A 87 -2.07 17.84 -4.72
CA ALA A 87 -3.14 18.73 -4.24
C ALA A 87 -2.72 19.57 -3.03
N THR A 88 -1.97 18.99 -2.09
CA THR A 88 -1.44 19.70 -0.93
C THR A 88 -0.40 20.74 -1.36
N GLY A 89 0.49 20.40 -2.29
CA GLY A 89 1.45 21.34 -2.86
C GLY A 89 0.75 22.49 -3.60
N TYR A 90 -0.28 22.20 -4.39
CA TYR A 90 -1.07 23.22 -5.08
C TYR A 90 -1.70 24.19 -4.08
N HIS A 91 -2.30 23.68 -3.03
CA HIS A 91 -2.98 24.50 -2.03
C HIS A 91 -2.01 25.32 -1.18
N TYR A 92 -0.99 24.70 -0.60
CA TYR A 92 -0.11 25.35 0.39
C TYR A 92 1.12 26.03 -0.20
N VAL A 93 1.57 25.64 -1.39
CA VAL A 93 2.77 26.22 -2.04
C VAL A 93 2.38 27.13 -3.20
N ALA A 94 1.46 26.70 -4.06
CA ALA A 94 1.03 27.48 -5.23
C ALA A 94 -0.17 28.40 -4.95
N GLY A 95 -0.84 28.27 -3.80
CA GLY A 95 -2.03 29.05 -3.44
C GLY A 95 -3.25 28.74 -4.31
N TRP A 96 -3.28 27.61 -4.99
CA TRP A 96 -4.40 27.19 -5.84
C TRP A 96 -5.41 26.43 -4.98
N GLU A 97 -6.50 27.11 -4.64
CA GLU A 97 -7.57 26.53 -3.82
C GLU A 97 -8.50 25.62 -4.65
N ALA A 98 -8.98 24.55 -4.03
CA ALA A 98 -9.98 23.66 -4.62
C ALA A 98 -11.32 24.41 -4.79
N PRO A 99 -12.18 24.08 -5.78
CA PRO A 99 -12.18 22.87 -6.60
C PRO A 99 -11.29 22.92 -7.85
N TYR A 100 -10.46 21.89 -8.04
CA TYR A 100 -9.59 21.79 -9.21
C TYR A 100 -10.35 21.35 -10.48
N PRO A 101 -9.87 21.75 -11.68
CA PRO A 101 -10.41 21.26 -12.96
C PRO A 101 -10.33 19.72 -13.08
N PHE A 102 -11.26 19.11 -13.81
CA PHE A 102 -11.29 17.64 -14.01
C PHE A 102 -10.00 17.08 -14.63
N PHE A 103 -9.35 17.84 -15.52
CA PHE A 103 -8.09 17.48 -16.16
C PHE A 103 -6.84 17.93 -15.38
N SER A 104 -7.01 18.36 -14.14
CA SER A 104 -5.86 18.68 -13.29
C SER A 104 -5.13 17.40 -12.87
N LEU A 105 -3.82 17.52 -12.67
CA LEU A 105 -2.98 16.40 -12.21
C LEU A 105 -3.54 15.69 -10.96
N PRO A 106 -4.00 16.40 -9.90
CA PRO A 106 -4.58 15.73 -8.73
C PRO A 106 -5.82 14.89 -9.07
N VAL A 107 -6.71 15.38 -9.92
CA VAL A 107 -7.97 14.67 -10.24
C VAL A 107 -7.69 13.47 -11.14
N MET A 108 -6.80 13.59 -12.12
CA MET A 108 -6.44 12.46 -13.00
C MET A 108 -5.71 11.36 -12.23
N LEU A 109 -4.73 11.71 -11.39
CA LEU A 109 -4.04 10.75 -10.54
C LEU A 109 -5.01 10.11 -9.53
N GLY A 110 -5.90 10.91 -8.95
CA GLY A 110 -6.91 10.44 -7.99
C GLY A 110 -7.93 9.49 -8.61
N THR A 111 -8.40 9.76 -9.83
CA THR A 111 -9.38 8.90 -10.52
C THR A 111 -8.76 7.57 -10.97
N LEU A 112 -7.60 7.61 -11.62
CA LEU A 112 -6.88 6.39 -12.02
C LEU A 112 -6.49 5.56 -10.79
N GLY A 113 -5.98 6.21 -9.75
CA GLY A 113 -5.67 5.56 -8.48
C GLY A 113 -6.89 4.94 -7.81
N GLY A 114 -8.00 5.67 -7.79
CA GLY A 114 -9.27 5.23 -7.21
C GLY A 114 -9.84 4.01 -7.94
N ILE A 115 -9.82 3.99 -9.27
CA ILE A 115 -10.24 2.81 -10.05
C ILE A 115 -9.35 1.60 -9.73
N GLY A 116 -8.03 1.79 -9.63
CA GLY A 116 -7.10 0.73 -9.21
C GLY A 116 -7.40 0.18 -7.81
N LEU A 117 -7.75 1.06 -6.87
CA LEU A 117 -8.15 0.70 -5.50
C LEU A 117 -9.60 0.19 -5.36
N LEU A 118 -10.44 0.32 -6.39
CA LEU A 118 -11.70 -0.43 -6.43
C LEU A 118 -11.44 -1.87 -6.88
N ILE A 119 -10.70 -2.04 -7.99
CA ILE A 119 -10.49 -3.35 -8.63
C ILE A 119 -9.58 -4.24 -7.76
N GLY A 120 -8.47 -3.71 -7.27
CA GLY A 120 -7.47 -4.48 -6.52
C GLY A 120 -8.02 -5.05 -5.20
N PRO A 121 -8.43 -4.21 -4.24
CA PRO A 121 -9.10 -4.61 -3.00
C PRO A 121 -10.33 -5.50 -3.20
N ALA A 122 -11.21 -5.21 -4.17
CA ALA A 122 -12.36 -6.08 -4.44
C ALA A 122 -11.92 -7.48 -4.89
N GLY A 123 -10.94 -7.58 -5.78
CA GLY A 123 -10.35 -8.84 -6.21
C GLY A 123 -9.65 -9.60 -5.08
N LEU A 124 -8.92 -8.90 -4.21
CA LEU A 124 -8.26 -9.49 -3.05
C LEU A 124 -9.26 -9.98 -1.99
N LEU A 125 -10.34 -9.22 -1.76
CA LEU A 125 -11.40 -9.62 -0.85
C LEU A 125 -12.14 -10.86 -1.38
N TRP A 126 -12.45 -10.88 -2.67
CA TRP A 126 -13.07 -12.03 -3.33
C TRP A 126 -12.20 -13.29 -3.24
N LEU A 127 -10.90 -13.17 -3.50
CA LEU A 127 -9.95 -14.28 -3.32
C LEU A 127 -9.85 -14.71 -1.84
N ASN A 128 -9.85 -13.76 -0.89
CA ASN A 128 -9.81 -14.07 0.54
C ASN A 128 -11.06 -14.84 1.01
N LEU A 129 -12.23 -14.54 0.45
CA LEU A 129 -13.49 -15.20 0.77
C LEU A 129 -13.60 -16.59 0.15
N ARG A 130 -13.04 -16.79 -1.05
CA ARG A 130 -13.03 -18.11 -1.73
C ARG A 130 -11.97 -19.07 -1.21
N ARG A 131 -10.96 -18.57 -0.50
CA ARG A 131 -9.84 -19.39 -0.02
C ARG A 131 -10.29 -20.32 1.11
N SER A 132 -9.80 -21.56 1.08
CA SER A 132 -10.06 -22.55 2.13
C SER A 132 -9.72 -22.01 3.53
N PRO A 133 -10.58 -22.25 4.55
CA PRO A 133 -10.39 -21.74 5.90
C PRO A 133 -9.10 -22.25 6.57
N LEU A 134 -8.52 -23.35 6.07
CA LEU A 134 -7.26 -23.94 6.53
C LEU A 134 -6.01 -23.12 6.13
N HIS A 135 -6.13 -22.19 5.18
CA HIS A 135 -5.01 -21.34 4.77
C HIS A 135 -4.97 -20.01 5.55
N GLY A 136 -3.91 -19.84 6.35
CA GLY A 136 -3.60 -18.62 7.09
C GLY A 136 -4.20 -18.57 8.50
N ASP A 137 -3.62 -17.73 9.35
CA ASP A 137 -4.03 -17.58 10.75
C ASP A 137 -5.44 -16.97 10.87
N ALA A 138 -6.35 -17.70 11.50
CA ALA A 138 -7.74 -17.28 11.72
C ALA A 138 -7.84 -15.97 12.53
N ARG A 139 -6.89 -15.70 13.43
CA ARG A 139 -6.87 -14.47 14.25
C ARG A 139 -6.49 -13.21 13.45
N GLN A 140 -5.76 -13.36 12.34
CA GLN A 140 -5.35 -12.23 11.50
C GLN A 140 -6.37 -11.87 10.41
N LYS A 141 -7.26 -12.81 10.04
CA LYS A 141 -8.31 -12.62 9.02
C LYS A 141 -9.20 -11.38 9.22
N PRO A 142 -9.72 -11.04 10.41
CA PRO A 142 -10.60 -9.87 10.56
C PRO A 142 -9.87 -8.56 10.29
N MET A 143 -8.65 -8.39 10.81
CA MET A 143 -7.87 -7.17 10.62
C MET A 143 -7.48 -6.96 9.16
N ASP A 144 -7.12 -8.03 8.45
CA ASP A 144 -6.82 -7.98 7.01
C ASP A 144 -8.03 -7.55 6.18
N ARG A 145 -9.21 -8.11 6.49
CA ARG A 145 -10.45 -7.78 5.78
C ARG A 145 -10.87 -6.35 6.05
N SER A 146 -10.76 -5.89 7.29
CA SER A 146 -11.04 -4.49 7.65
C SER A 146 -10.11 -3.53 6.90
N PHE A 147 -8.82 -3.85 6.79
CA PHE A 147 -7.88 -3.01 6.06
C PHE A 147 -8.17 -2.96 4.54
N ILE A 148 -8.45 -4.11 3.92
CA ILE A 148 -8.84 -4.18 2.50
C ILE A 148 -10.15 -3.41 2.26
N LEU A 149 -11.11 -3.52 3.18
CA LEU A 149 -12.37 -2.78 3.12
C LEU A 149 -12.15 -1.27 3.25
N LEU A 150 -11.27 -0.83 4.14
CA LEU A 150 -10.92 0.60 4.28
C LEU A 150 -10.29 1.15 3.00
N LEU A 151 -9.40 0.39 2.34
CA LEU A 151 -8.85 0.78 1.04
C LEU A 151 -9.94 0.93 -0.03
N PHE A 152 -10.86 -0.04 -0.09
CA PHE A 152 -12.00 0.00 -1.01
C PHE A 152 -12.91 1.21 -0.71
N LEU A 153 -13.33 1.40 0.54
CA LEU A 153 -14.18 2.51 0.95
C LEU A 153 -13.52 3.87 0.70
N THR A 154 -12.20 3.97 0.87
CA THR A 154 -11.45 5.20 0.55
C THR A 154 -11.63 5.55 -0.93
N SER A 155 -11.45 4.59 -1.83
CA SER A 155 -11.62 4.81 -3.27
C SER A 155 -13.08 5.09 -3.66
N LEU A 156 -14.04 4.36 -3.08
CA LEU A 156 -15.46 4.54 -3.35
C LEU A 156 -15.94 5.93 -2.92
N THR A 157 -15.62 6.33 -1.69
CA THR A 157 -16.00 7.65 -1.16
C THR A 157 -15.27 8.78 -1.89
N GLY A 158 -14.02 8.57 -2.34
CA GLY A 158 -13.27 9.56 -3.11
C GLY A 158 -13.85 9.80 -4.51
N LEU A 159 -14.24 8.73 -5.22
CA LEU A 159 -14.91 8.86 -6.52
C LEU A 159 -16.33 9.41 -6.38
N ALA A 160 -17.06 9.01 -5.33
CA ALA A 160 -18.37 9.59 -5.02
C ALA A 160 -18.28 11.09 -4.71
N LEU A 161 -17.25 11.51 -3.97
CA LEU A 161 -16.98 12.93 -3.72
C LEU A 161 -16.69 13.68 -5.02
N LEU A 162 -15.91 13.10 -5.94
CA LEU A 162 -15.65 13.72 -7.25
C LEU A 162 -16.94 13.88 -8.07
N ALA A 163 -17.82 12.87 -8.06
CA ALA A 163 -19.11 12.93 -8.76
C ALA A 163 -20.09 13.93 -8.11
N GLY A 164 -20.09 14.03 -6.78
CA GLY A 164 -20.94 14.92 -6.01
C GLY A 164 -20.35 16.30 -5.72
N ARG A 165 -19.24 16.67 -6.35
CA ARG A 165 -18.44 17.87 -6.00
C ARG A 165 -19.20 19.20 -6.15
N ASP A 166 -20.17 19.27 -7.05
CA ASP A 166 -20.95 20.48 -7.35
C ASP A 166 -22.36 20.44 -6.69
N THR A 167 -22.56 19.56 -5.70
CA THR A 167 -23.86 19.36 -5.02
C THR A 167 -23.87 19.94 -3.60
N SER A 168 -25.06 20.22 -3.07
CA SER A 168 -25.25 20.66 -1.68
C SER A 168 -24.76 19.64 -0.64
N GLY A 169 -24.64 18.36 -1.03
CA GLY A 169 -24.13 17.28 -0.20
C GLY A 169 -22.60 17.16 -0.14
N MET A 170 -21.85 18.01 -0.84
CA MET A 170 -20.38 17.92 -0.92
C MET A 170 -19.72 17.86 0.47
N GLY A 171 -20.17 18.70 1.41
CA GLY A 171 -19.61 18.74 2.76
C GLY A 171 -19.73 17.40 3.52
N ILE A 172 -20.85 16.71 3.35
CA ILE A 172 -21.10 15.40 3.97
C ILE A 172 -20.20 14.34 3.31
N LEU A 173 -20.13 14.33 1.97
CA LEU A 173 -19.25 13.41 1.24
C LEU A 173 -17.78 13.61 1.61
N LEU A 174 -17.36 14.86 1.77
CA LEU A 174 -16.00 15.21 2.18
C LEU A 174 -15.72 14.73 3.61
N ALA A 175 -16.63 14.98 4.55
CA ALA A 175 -16.50 14.51 5.93
C ALA A 175 -16.41 12.97 6.01
N LEU A 176 -17.26 12.28 5.23
CA LEU A 176 -17.24 10.82 5.14
C LEU A 176 -15.92 10.31 4.57
N HIS A 177 -15.46 10.87 3.45
CA HIS A 177 -14.20 10.49 2.82
C HIS A 177 -13.02 10.72 3.76
N LEU A 178 -12.94 11.88 4.40
CA LEU A 178 -11.86 12.21 5.33
C LEU A 178 -11.87 11.31 6.57
N GLY A 179 -13.05 10.95 7.09
CA GLY A 179 -13.19 10.00 8.18
C GLY A 179 -12.67 8.61 7.82
N VAL A 180 -12.99 8.12 6.62
CA VAL A 180 -12.49 6.83 6.12
C VAL A 180 -10.97 6.87 5.91
N VAL A 181 -10.44 7.94 5.32
CA VAL A 181 -8.99 8.13 5.15
C VAL A 181 -8.28 8.16 6.51
N MET A 182 -8.85 8.87 7.49
CA MET A 182 -8.29 8.93 8.84
C MET A 182 -8.24 7.54 9.49
N ALA A 183 -9.31 6.75 9.37
CA ALA A 183 -9.34 5.37 9.86
C ALA A 183 -8.32 4.47 9.14
N LEU A 184 -8.13 4.66 7.83
CA LEU A 184 -7.08 3.98 7.07
C LEU A 184 -5.70 4.31 7.65
N PHE A 185 -5.35 5.59 7.80
CA PHE A 185 -4.05 6.00 8.32
C PHE A 185 -3.79 5.51 9.75
N LEU A 186 -4.80 5.51 10.61
CA LEU A 186 -4.67 5.01 11.98
C LEU A 186 -4.39 3.50 12.03
N THR A 187 -4.94 2.75 11.07
CA THR A 187 -4.78 1.28 10.99
C THR A 187 -3.56 0.84 10.16
N LEU A 188 -2.96 1.74 9.36
CA LEU A 188 -1.77 1.46 8.53
C LEU A 188 -0.60 0.80 9.30
N PRO A 189 -0.19 1.27 10.50
CA PRO A 189 0.95 0.69 11.22
C PRO A 189 0.69 -0.72 11.75
N TYR A 190 -0.59 -1.06 11.96
CA TYR A 190 -1.01 -2.31 12.60
C TYR A 190 -1.41 -3.40 11.58
N GLY A 191 -1.68 -3.00 10.33
CA GLY A 191 -2.07 -3.93 9.26
C GLY A 191 -0.89 -4.56 8.51
N LYS A 192 -1.21 -5.45 7.56
CA LYS A 192 -0.23 -6.06 6.63
C LYS A 192 0.47 -5.04 5.72
N PHE A 193 0.02 -3.80 5.69
CA PHE A 193 0.68 -2.73 4.94
C PHE A 193 2.07 -2.41 5.52
N ALA A 194 2.20 -2.35 6.85
CA ALA A 194 3.50 -2.21 7.52
C ALA A 194 4.46 -3.37 7.20
N HIS A 195 3.93 -4.59 7.08
CA HIS A 195 4.70 -5.76 6.67
C HIS A 195 5.31 -5.62 5.26
N GLY A 196 4.63 -4.91 4.35
CA GLY A 196 5.19 -4.57 3.04
C GLY A 196 6.50 -3.77 3.14
N PHE A 197 6.57 -2.81 4.06
CA PHE A 197 7.79 -2.03 4.31
C PHE A 197 8.89 -2.86 4.96
N PHE A 198 8.56 -3.70 5.94
CA PHE A 198 9.52 -4.64 6.53
C PHE A 198 10.09 -5.61 5.50
N ARG A 199 9.25 -6.07 4.57
CA ARG A 199 9.69 -6.91 3.44
C ARG A 199 10.65 -6.17 2.51
N CYS A 200 10.41 -4.89 2.22
CA CYS A 200 11.36 -4.08 1.43
C CYS A 200 12.71 -3.94 2.16
N ALA A 201 12.69 -3.72 3.47
CA ALA A 201 13.90 -3.68 4.31
C ALA A 201 14.64 -5.03 4.31
N ALA A 202 13.93 -6.15 4.38
CA ALA A 202 14.52 -7.49 4.30
C ALA A 202 15.12 -7.77 2.91
N LEU A 203 14.48 -7.33 1.82
CA LEU A 203 15.05 -7.44 0.46
C LEU A 203 16.33 -6.60 0.32
N LEU A 204 16.36 -5.40 0.91
CA LEU A 204 17.56 -4.58 0.95
C LEU A 204 18.68 -5.24 1.76
N LYS A 205 18.35 -5.86 2.90
CA LYS A 205 19.29 -6.69 3.68
C LYS A 205 19.88 -7.81 2.83
N TRP A 206 19.04 -8.55 2.12
CA TRP A 206 19.45 -9.66 1.26
C TRP A 206 20.39 -9.19 0.13
N ALA A 207 20.11 -8.05 -0.51
CA ALA A 207 20.99 -7.46 -1.51
C ALA A 207 22.38 -7.11 -0.93
N ILE A 208 22.42 -6.59 0.31
CA ILE A 208 23.68 -6.32 1.02
C ILE A 208 24.44 -7.61 1.36
N GLU A 209 23.76 -8.64 1.85
CA GLU A 209 24.38 -9.92 2.21
C GLU A 209 24.94 -10.65 0.99
N LYS A 210 24.21 -10.63 -0.14
CA LYS A 210 24.66 -11.16 -1.43
C LYS A 210 25.96 -10.49 -1.89
N ARG A 211 26.09 -9.17 -1.77
CA ARG A 211 27.35 -8.46 -2.05
C ARG A 211 28.50 -8.90 -1.15
N ARG A 212 28.21 -9.11 0.14
CA ARG A 212 29.23 -9.49 1.14
C ARG A 212 29.64 -10.97 1.06
N GLY A 213 29.13 -11.72 0.08
CA GLY A 213 29.43 -13.14 -0.09
C GLY A 213 28.86 -14.05 1.00
N LYS A 214 28.00 -13.54 1.89
CA LYS A 214 27.30 -14.36 2.88
C LYS A 214 26.04 -14.93 2.23
N HIS A 215 26.14 -16.13 1.69
CA HIS A 215 24.95 -16.91 1.37
C HIS A 215 24.29 -17.35 2.68
N ALA A 216 22.99 -17.10 2.84
CA ALA A 216 22.17 -17.62 3.93
C ALA A 216 21.92 -19.15 3.83
N GLY A 217 22.89 -19.88 3.27
CA GLY A 217 22.91 -21.33 3.12
C GLY A 217 24.29 -21.95 3.38
N ASP A 218 25.27 -21.17 3.85
CA ASP A 218 26.56 -21.71 4.28
C ASP A 218 26.54 -21.95 5.80
N THR A 219 25.69 -22.88 6.23
CA THR A 219 25.94 -23.65 7.46
C THR A 219 26.89 -24.78 7.10
N GLY A 220 28.14 -24.41 6.82
CA GLY A 220 29.27 -25.31 6.80
C GLY A 220 29.96 -25.28 8.15
N ASN A 221 29.50 -26.14 9.07
CA ASN A 221 30.35 -26.90 9.98
C ASN A 221 29.54 -28.05 10.59
#